data_AF-A0A6G3ZNV6-F1
#
_entry.id   AF-A0A6G3ZNV6-F1
#
_cell.length_a   1.000
_cell.length_b   1.000
_cell.length_c   1.000
_cell.angle_alpha   90.00
_cell.angle_beta   90.00
_cell.angle_gamma   90.00
#
_symmetry.space_group_name_H-M   'P 1'
#
loop_
_entity.id
_entity.type
_entity.pdbx_description
1 polymer ?
#
loop_
_entity_poly.entity_id
_entity_poly.type
_entity_poly.pdbx_seq_one_letter_code
_entity_poly.pdbx_strand_id
1 'polypeptide(L)' 'MATKDSESSPTNLMEKVLDTVREEYIEEHGEEPSEEFLQNARKKILRERAKKSRDDHREIYDALADE' A
#
# COMPACT_ATOMS: atom_id res chain seq x y z
N MET A 1 38.30 -3.43 2.91
CA MET A 1 37.13 -2.61 3.31
C MET A 1 35.90 -3.41 2.94
N ALA A 2 35.11 -3.84 3.92
CA ALA A 2 33.94 -4.68 3.69
C ALA A 2 32.72 -3.80 3.36
N THR A 3 32.05 -4.08 2.24
CA THR A 3 30.62 -3.75 2.04
C THR A 3 29.91 -5.06 1.79
N LYS A 4 29.63 -5.76 2.90
CA LYS A 4 28.70 -6.89 2.94
C LYS A 4 27.29 -6.32 3.03
N ASP A 5 26.42 -6.93 2.23
CA ASP A 5 24.98 -7.05 2.43
C ASP A 5 24.12 -5.78 2.46
N SER A 6 23.36 -5.59 1.38
CA SER A 6 21.92 -5.84 1.52
C SER A 6 21.40 -6.30 0.17
N GLU A 7 21.16 -7.60 0.09
CA GLU A 7 20.25 -8.21 -0.87
C GLU A 7 19.03 -7.30 -1.05
N SER A 8 18.79 -6.87 -2.29
CA SER A 8 17.54 -6.19 -2.66
C SER A 8 16.38 -7.10 -2.29
N SER A 9 15.86 -6.89 -1.08
CA SER A 9 14.60 -7.46 -0.62
C SER A 9 13.56 -7.18 -1.69
N PRO A 10 12.62 -8.11 -1.99
CA PRO A 10 11.55 -7.85 -2.95
C PRO A 10 10.92 -6.52 -2.55
N THR A 11 11.11 -5.49 -3.37
CA THR A 11 10.90 -4.11 -2.95
C THR A 11 9.47 -4.02 -2.48
N ASN A 12 9.29 -3.76 -1.18
CA ASN A 12 8.02 -3.95 -0.53
C ASN A 12 7.03 -2.97 -1.19
N LEU A 13 6.09 -3.49 -1.98
CA LEU A 13 5.23 -2.67 -2.83
C LEU A 13 4.45 -1.63 -2.00
N MET A 14 4.20 -1.95 -0.73
CA MET A 14 3.63 -1.04 0.26
C MET A 14 4.54 0.14 0.58
N GLU A 15 5.84 -0.08 0.76
CA GLU A 15 6.80 0.99 1.05
C GLU A 15 6.88 1.97 -0.12
N LYS A 16 6.95 1.47 -1.36
CA LYS A 16 6.90 2.34 -2.56
C LYS A 16 5.65 3.22 -2.62
N VAL A 17 4.48 2.65 -2.30
CA VAL A 17 3.23 3.42 -2.30
C VAL A 17 3.22 4.46 -1.17
N LEU A 18 3.75 4.11 0.01
CA LEU A 18 3.88 5.08 1.11
C LEU A 18 4.89 6.18 0.80
N ASP A 19 5.96 5.86 0.08
CA ASP A 19 6.94 6.85 -0.40
C ASP A 19 6.28 7.83 -1.36
N THR A 20 5.47 7.36 -2.32
CA THR A 20 4.69 8.23 -3.20
C THR A 20 3.73 9.12 -2.41
N VAL A 21 3.00 8.57 -1.43
CA VAL A 21 2.11 9.35 -0.56
C VAL A 21 2.88 10.41 0.23
N ARG A 22 4.11 10.10 0.65
CA ARG A 22 4.99 11.05 1.35
C ARG A 22 5.45 12.16 0.44
N GLU A 23 5.89 11.83 -0.77
CA GLU A 23 6.32 12.80 -1.79
C GLU A 23 5.18 13.76 -2.14
N GLU A 24 3.98 13.24 -2.43
CA GLU A 24 2.80 14.06 -2.71
C GLU A 24 2.44 15.00 -1.55
N TYR A 25 2.51 14.50 -0.30
CA TYR A 25 2.24 15.33 0.87
C TYR A 25 3.26 16.47 1.02
N ILE A 26 4.55 16.19 0.77
CA ILE A 26 5.60 17.21 0.83
C ILE A 26 5.41 18.24 -0.29
N GLU A 27 5.04 17.81 -1.49
CA GLU A 27 4.77 18.71 -2.61
C GLU A 27 3.57 19.63 -2.33
N GLU A 28 2.51 19.10 -1.71
CA GLU A 28 1.28 19.86 -1.44
C GLU A 28 1.40 20.77 -0.21
N HIS A 29 2.05 20.29 0.86
CA HIS A 29 2.08 20.99 2.15
C HIS A 29 3.43 21.65 2.46
N GLY A 30 4.51 21.30 1.73
CA GLY A 30 5.85 21.84 1.95
C GLY A 30 6.54 21.34 3.22
N GLU A 31 5.96 20.35 3.91
CA GLU A 31 6.47 19.77 5.15
C GLU A 31 6.39 18.24 5.14
N GLU A 32 7.17 17.58 6.00
CA GLU A 32 7.10 16.11 6.10
C GLU A 32 5.80 15.67 6.77
N PRO A 33 5.12 14.65 6.23
CA PRO A 33 3.94 14.09 6.87
C PRO A 33 4.31 13.46 8.21
N SER A 34 3.41 13.60 9.18
CA SER A 34 3.57 12.95 10.48
C SER A 34 3.55 11.43 10.34
N GLU A 35 4.19 10.75 11.30
CA GLU A 35 4.19 9.29 11.33
C GLU A 35 2.78 8.72 11.52
N GLU A 36 1.90 9.44 12.23
CA GLU A 36 0.48 9.09 12.36
C GLU A 36 -0.25 9.13 11.02
N PHE A 37 0.03 10.14 10.18
CA PHE A 37 -0.53 10.24 8.84
C PHE A 37 -0.12 9.03 7.98
N LEU A 38 1.17 8.69 7.97
CA LEU A 38 1.69 7.55 7.21
C LEU A 38 1.09 6.21 7.70
N GLN A 39 0.91 6.03 9.01
CA GLN A 39 0.24 4.86 9.56
C GLN A 39 -1.23 4.77 9.13
N ASN A 40 -1.94 5.90 9.08
CA ASN A 40 -3.33 5.96 8.62
C ASN A 40 -3.43 5.69 7.11
N ALA A 41 -2.53 6.25 6.31
CA ALA A 41 -2.42 5.95 4.88
C ALA A 41 -2.20 4.45 4.64
N ARG A 42 -1.28 3.83 5.38
CA ARG A 42 -1.03 2.38 5.33
C ARG A 42 -2.28 1.56 5.64
N LYS A 43 -3.01 1.91 6.70
CA LYS A 43 -4.27 1.23 7.08
C LYS A 43 -5.32 1.38 5.98
N LYS A 44 -5.43 2.56 5.36
CA LYS A 44 -6.38 2.83 4.28
C LYS A 44 -6.07 1.96 3.04
N ILE A 45 -4.82 1.93 2.59
CA ILE A 45 -4.37 1.11 1.47
C ILE A 45 -4.70 -0.37 1.69
N LEU A 46 -4.42 -0.89 2.89
CA LEU A 46 -4.75 -2.28 3.24
C LEU A 46 -6.26 -2.55 3.21
N ARG A 47 -7.07 -1.63 3.75
CA ARG A 47 -8.53 -1.77 3.76
C ARG A 47 -9.12 -1.74 2.35
N GLU A 48 -8.65 -0.86 1.48
CA GLU A 48 -9.11 -0.77 0.10
C GLU A 48 -8.75 -2.04 -0.69
N ARG A 49 -7.53 -2.55 -0.52
CA ARG A 49 -7.12 -3.82 -1.13
C ARG A 49 -7.95 -5.00 -0.63
N ALA A 50 -8.23 -5.06 0.67
CA ALA A 50 -9.06 -6.10 1.26
C ALA A 50 -10.52 -6.01 0.77
N LYS A 51 -11.06 -4.79 0.64
CA LYS A 51 -12.41 -4.56 0.11
C LYS A 51 -12.51 -5.03 -1.35
N LYS A 52 -11.55 -4.64 -2.20
CA LYS A 52 -11.51 -5.06 -3.60
C LYS A 52 -11.46 -6.58 -3.73
N SER A 53 -10.57 -7.24 -2.97
CA SER A 53 -10.49 -8.70 -2.95
C SER A 53 -11.81 -9.35 -2.53
N ARG A 54 -12.49 -8.84 -1.49
CA ARG A 54 -13.77 -9.38 -1.05
C ARG A 54 -14.86 -9.19 -2.11
N ASP A 55 -14.92 -8.02 -2.74
CA ASP A 55 -15.93 -7.71 -3.74
C ASP A 55 -15.69 -8.56 -5.02
N ASP A 56 -14.43 -8.71 -5.46
CA ASP A 56 -14.02 -9.63 -6.55
C ASP A 56 -14.41 -11.10 -6.24
N HIS A 57 -14.18 -11.55 -5.00
CA HIS A 57 -14.56 -12.89 -4.57
C HIS A 57 -16.07 -13.09 -4.58
N ARG A 58 -16.85 -12.08 -4.21
CA ARG A 58 -18.32 -12.15 -4.24
C ARG A 58 -18.85 -12.27 -5.66
N GLU A 59 -18.33 -11.47 -6.58
CA GLU A 59 -18.72 -11.54 -8.00
C GLU A 59 -18.46 -12.93 -8.60
N ILE A 60 -17.35 -13.58 -8.24
CA ILE A 60 -17.04 -14.95 -8.69
C ILE A 60 -18.04 -15.96 -8.12
N TYR A 61 -18.40 -15.87 -6.84
CA TYR A 61 -19.38 -16.79 -6.24
C TYR A 61 -20.79 -16.58 -6.78
N ASP A 62 -21.20 -15.32 -6.95
CA ASP A 62 -22.50 -14.99 -7.55
C ASP A 62 -22.57 -15.51 -9.00
N ALA A 63 -21.48 -15.40 -9.78
CA ALA A 63 -21.40 -15.95 -11.14
C ALA A 63 -21.40 -17.49 -11.21
N LEU A 64 -20.82 -18.18 -10.23
CA LEU A 64 -20.82 -19.65 -10.14
C LEU A 64 -22.12 -20.23 -9.58
N ALA A 65 -22.92 -19.43 -8.86
CA ALA A 65 -24.18 -19.86 -8.27
C ALA A 65 -25.38 -19.72 -9.24
N ASP A 66 -25.22 -18.95 -10.31
CA ASP A 66 -26.21 -18.75 -11.38
C ASP A 66 -26.09 -19.79 -12.53
N GLU A 67 -25.18 -20.77 -12.43
CA GLU A 67 -25.02 -21.92 -13.35
C GLU A 67 -25.53 -23.23 -12.73
#